data_AF-A0A3E0B381-F1
#
_entry.id   AF-A0A3E0B381-F1
#
_cell.length_a   1.000
_cell.length_b   1.000
_cell.length_c   1.000
_cell.angle_alpha   90.00
_cell.angle_beta   90.00
_cell.angle_gamma   90.00
#
_symmetry.space_group_name_H-M   'P 1'
#
loop_
_entity.id
_entity.type
_entity.pdbx_description
1 polymer ?
#
loop_
_entity_poly.entity_id
_entity_poly.type
_entity_poly.pdbx_seq_one_letter_code
_entity_poly.pdbx_strand_id
1 'polypeptide(L)' 'MILLNIFFLILVIAGLFLFAHGLSTNGKLSVLFGSLFVLVPLVWLTIGNEFIALAPILALVIIYVLQRKSVIKPKEV' A
#
# COMPACT_ATOMS: atom_id res chain seq x y z
N MET A 1 18.08 9.41 -14.24
CA MET A 1 17.00 9.81 -13.32
C MET A 1 15.61 9.62 -13.92
N ILE A 2 15.36 10.06 -15.16
CA ILE A 2 14.05 9.90 -15.83
C ILE A 2 13.55 8.45 -15.87
N LEU A 3 14.40 7.48 -16.24
CA LEU A 3 14.01 6.06 -16.28
C LEU A 3 13.56 5.51 -14.91
N LEU A 4 14.24 5.91 -13.84
CA LEU A 4 13.90 5.52 -12.47
C LEU A 4 12.54 6.11 -12.05
N ASN A 5 12.26 7.35 -12.43
CA ASN A 5 10.96 7.99 -12.15
C ASN A 5 9.81 7.30 -12.92
N ILE A 6 10.05 6.91 -14.18
CA ILE A 6 9.09 6.12 -14.97
C ILE A 6 8.83 4.77 -14.31
N PHE A 7 9.88 4.08 -13.85
CA PHE A 7 9.74 2.82 -13.12
C PHE A 7 8.89 3.00 -11.86
N PHE A 8 9.14 4.06 -11.08
CA PHE A 8 8.37 4.38 -9.89
C PHE A 8 6.90 4.66 -10.20
N LEU A 9 6.60 5.38 -11.30
CA LEU A 9 5.22 5.59 -11.76
C LEU A 9 4.51 4.28 -12.09
N ILE A 10 5.18 3.36 -12.79
CA ILE A 10 4.62 2.03 -13.09
C ILE A 10 4.35 1.27 -11.78
N LEU A 11 5.25 1.36 -10.82
CA LEU A 11 5.11 0.71 -9.52
C LEU A 11 3.90 1.24 -8.74
N VAL A 12 3.64 2.55 -8.77
CA VAL A 12 2.43 3.15 -8.17
C VAL A 12 1.17 2.61 -8.82
N ILE A 13 1.13 2.57 -10.15
CA ILE A 13 -0.04 2.07 -10.90
C ILE A 13 -0.31 0.61 -10.53
N ALA A 14 0.71 -0.25 -10.59
CA ALA A 14 0.60 -1.66 -10.20
C ALA A 14 0.20 -1.82 -8.72
N GLY A 15 0.77 -0.99 -7.84
CA GLY A 15 0.45 -0.95 -6.42
C GLY A 15 -1.02 -0.59 -6.15
N LEU A 16 -1.58 0.38 -6.89
CA LEU A 16 -3.00 0.74 -6.79
C LEU A 16 -3.92 -0.41 -7.20
N PHE A 17 -3.61 -1.11 -8.29
CA PHE A 17 -4.36 -2.31 -8.69
C PHE A 17 -4.30 -3.40 -7.63
N LEU A 18 -3.10 -3.70 -7.10
CA LEU A 18 -2.90 -4.71 -6.07
C LEU A 18 -3.60 -4.36 -4.76
N PHE A 19 -3.56 -3.08 -4.37
CA PHE A 19 -4.24 -2.56 -3.19
C PHE A 19 -5.76 -2.68 -3.32
N ALA A 20 -6.33 -2.22 -4.44
CA ALA A 20 -7.76 -2.33 -4.71
C ALA A 20 -8.23 -3.80 -4.75
N HIS A 21 -7.45 -4.67 -5.40
CA HIS A 21 -7.71 -6.10 -5.41
C HIS A 21 -7.66 -6.71 -4.00
N GLY A 22 -6.68 -6.31 -3.18
CA GLY A 22 -6.56 -6.75 -1.79
C GLY A 22 -7.73 -6.30 -0.92
N LEU A 23 -8.24 -5.08 -1.12
CA LEU A 23 -9.44 -4.61 -0.42
C LEU A 23 -10.68 -5.40 -0.84
N SER A 24 -10.84 -5.68 -2.13
CA SER A 24 -11.97 -6.45 -2.66
C SER A 24 -11.99 -7.90 -2.14
N THR A 25 -10.82 -8.54 -2.10
CA THR A 25 -10.68 -9.94 -1.67
C THR A 25 -10.43 -10.12 -0.17
N ASN A 26 -10.37 -9.03 0.60
CA ASN A 26 -9.89 -9.03 2.00
C ASN A 26 -8.48 -9.65 2.18
N GLY A 27 -7.67 -9.66 1.12
CA GLY A 27 -6.31 -10.18 1.12
C GLY A 27 -5.35 -9.25 1.85
N LYS A 28 -4.99 -9.62 3.10
CA LYS A 28 -4.08 -8.84 3.97
C LYS A 28 -2.74 -8.50 3.30
N LEU A 29 -2.10 -9.52 2.71
CA LEU A 29 -0.82 -9.33 2.03
C LEU A 29 -0.94 -8.41 0.81
N SER A 30 -2.00 -8.57 0.00
CA SER A 30 -2.22 -7.72 -1.17
C SER A 30 -2.44 -6.25 -0.79
N VAL A 31 -3.15 -5.97 0.31
CA VAL A 31 -3.29 -4.61 0.85
C VAL A 31 -1.95 -4.06 1.35
N LEU A 32 -1.15 -4.88 2.05
CA LEU A 32 0.18 -4.47 2.53
C LEU A 32 1.13 -4.15 1.38
N PHE A 33 1.29 -5.07 0.43
CA PHE A 33 2.19 -4.88 -0.71
C PHE A 33 1.70 -3.79 -1.64
N GLY A 34 0.39 -3.70 -1.88
CA GLY A 34 -0.19 -2.62 -2.67
C GLY A 34 0.07 -1.26 -2.04
N SER A 35 -0.12 -1.12 -0.72
CA SER A 35 0.16 0.14 -0.02
C SER A 35 1.66 0.47 0.00
N LEU A 36 2.56 -0.51 0.15
CA LEU A 36 4.00 -0.31 0.03
C LEU A 36 4.40 0.17 -1.38
N PHE A 37 3.87 -0.46 -2.43
CA PHE A 37 4.16 -0.11 -3.81
C PHE A 37 3.60 1.25 -4.22
N VAL A 38 2.63 1.78 -3.48
CA VAL A 38 2.17 3.16 -3.64
C VAL A 38 3.03 4.11 -2.82
N LEU A 39 3.23 3.83 -1.54
CA LEU A 39 3.87 4.76 -0.61
C LEU A 39 5.36 4.94 -0.86
N VAL A 40 6.11 3.87 -1.13
CA VAL A 40 7.57 3.96 -1.33
C VAL A 40 7.91 4.86 -2.54
N PRO A 41 7.32 4.66 -3.73
CA PRO A 41 7.56 5.55 -4.85
C PRO A 41 7.06 6.97 -4.61
N LEU A 42 5.92 7.12 -3.92
CA LEU A 42 5.34 8.44 -3.68
C LEU A 42 6.23 9.27 -2.75
N VAL A 43 6.77 8.66 -1.69
CA VAL A 43 7.78 9.30 -0.82
C VAL A 43 9.04 9.66 -1.60
N TRP A 44 9.55 8.75 -2.44
CA TRP A 44 10.71 9.02 -3.30
C TRP A 44 10.48 10.22 -4.22
N LEU A 45 9.32 10.29 -4.88
CA LEU A 45 9.02 11.30 -5.89
C LEU A 45 8.65 12.68 -5.31
N THR A 46 8.23 12.77 -4.03
CA THR A 46 7.66 14.01 -3.48
C THR A 46 8.38 14.58 -2.26
N ILE A 47 8.80 13.74 -1.31
CA ILE A 47 9.34 14.18 -0.01
C ILE A 47 10.85 14.03 0.03
N GLY A 48 11.36 12.93 -0.53
CA GLY A 48 12.78 12.62 -0.57
C GLY A 48 13.13 11.32 0.14
N ASN A 49 14.36 10.87 -0.10
CA ASN A 49 14.81 9.52 0.22
C ASN A 49 14.89 9.23 1.73
N GLU A 50 15.05 10.26 2.55
CA GLU A 50 15.21 10.17 4.01
C GLU A 50 13.97 9.62 4.72
N PHE A 51 12.79 9.75 4.09
CA PHE A 51 11.52 9.35 4.68
C PHE A 51 11.02 7.99 4.21
N ILE A 52 11.77 7.28 3.36
CA ILE A 52 11.31 5.99 2.80
C ILE A 52 11.07 4.94 3.89
N ALA A 53 11.85 4.98 4.97
CA ALA A 53 11.64 4.11 6.12
C ALA A 53 10.27 4.28 6.79
N LEU A 54 9.57 5.40 6.58
CA LEU A 54 8.20 5.62 7.07
C LEU A 54 7.14 4.93 6.22
N ALA A 55 7.41 4.63 4.94
CA ALA A 55 6.46 3.96 4.06
C ALA A 55 5.96 2.61 4.60
N PRO A 56 6.80 1.69 5.11
CA PRO A 56 6.31 0.45 5.73
C PRO A 56 5.49 0.69 7.00
N ILE A 57 5.84 1.69 7.81
CA ILE A 57 5.08 2.04 9.02
C ILE A 57 3.68 2.50 8.63
N LEU A 58 3.57 3.40 7.65
CA LEU A 58 2.30 3.88 7.14
C LEU A 58 1.48 2.76 6.48
N ALA A 59 2.12 1.86 5.72
CA ALA A 59 1.46 0.69 5.14
C ALA A 59 0.85 -0.22 6.23
N LEU A 60 1.57 -0.44 7.34
CA LEU A 60 1.07 -1.18 8.51
C LEU A 60 -0.11 -0.48 9.20
N VAL A 61 -0.09 0.85 9.28
CA VAL A 61 -1.23 1.62 9.80
C VAL A 61 -2.45 1.48 8.87
N ILE A 62 -2.25 1.59 7.55
CA ILE A 62 -3.32 1.46 6.56
C ILE A 62 -3.98 0.08 6.64
N ILE A 63 -3.19 -1.00 6.63
CA ILE A 63 -3.74 -2.35 6.72
C ILE A 63 -4.46 -2.57 8.05
N TYR A 64 -3.89 -2.09 9.16
CA TYR A 64 -4.54 -2.20 10.47
C TYR A 64 -5.90 -1.51 10.45
N VAL A 65 -5.99 -0.25 10.00
CA VAL A 65 -7.23 0.52 10.00
C VAL A 65 -8.27 -0.06 9.04
N LEU A 66 -7.87 -0.35 7.78
CA LEU A 66 -8.80 -0.77 6.74
C LEU A 66 -9.29 -2.20 6.95
N GLN A 67 -8.45 -3.10 7.45
CA GLN A 67 -8.82 -4.50 7.64
C GLN A 67 -9.30 -4.83 9.05
N ARG A 68 -9.29 -3.87 9.99
CA ARG A 68 -9.92 -4.05 11.32
C ARG A 68 -11.40 -4.45 11.22
N LYS A 69 -12.12 -3.98 10.19
CA LYS A 69 -13.54 -4.29 10.01
C LYS A 69 -13.83 -5.77 9.80
N SER A 70 -12.89 -6.58 9.29
CA SER A 70 -13.12 -8.02 9.11
C SER A 70 -13.19 -8.80 10.43
N VAL A 71 -12.72 -8.21 11.54
CA VAL A 71 -12.71 -8.84 12.87
C VAL A 71 -14.01 -8.55 13.63
N ILE A 72 -14.78 -7.54 13.22
CA ILE A 72 -15.96 -7.03 13.97
C ILE A 72 -17.29 -7.49 13.34
N LYS A 73 -17.28 -8.29 12.26
CA LYS A 73 -18.52 -8.99 11.86
C LYS A 73 -18.66 -10.22 12.77
N PRO A 74 -19.67 -10.27 13.68
CA PRO A 74 -19.98 -11.51 14.34
C PRO A 74 -20.31 -12.53 13.26
N LYS A 75 -19.77 -13.74 13.43
CA LYS A 75 -20.15 -14.90 12.62
C LYS A 75 -21.66 -15.06 12.84
N GLU A 76 -22.46 -14.71 11.84
CA GLU A 76 -23.89 -15.04 11.84
C GLU A 76 -23.96 -16.56 11.78
N VAL A 77 -24.18 -17.15 12.95
CA VAL A 77 -24.50 -18.58 13.15
C VAL A 77 -26.01 -18.70 13.11
#